data_AF-A0A7W1BQS7-F1
#
_entry.id   AF-A0A7W1BQS7-F1
#
_cell.length_a   1.000
_cell.length_b   1.000
_cell.length_c   1.000
_cell.angle_alpha   90.00
_cell.angle_beta   90.00
_cell.angle_gamma   90.00
#
_symmetry.space_group_name_H-M   'P 1'
#
loop_
_entity.id
_entity.type
_entity.pdbx_description
1 polymer ?
#
loop_
_entity_poly.entity_id
_entity_poly.type
_entity_poly.pdbx_seq_one_letter_code
_entity_poly.pdbx_strand_id
1 'polypeptide(L)'
;MRPKRRLAVDLKATANLIGALVKYLGLAVVFPIGVALLYDDPVWPFVATGAITSGFGLTLERATAGAASRVGVREGFLVVTVIWLLAAAFASLPYLFAGGNQLSHPVDAYFEGMSGFTTTGA
;
A
#
# COMPACT_ATOMS: atom_id res chain seq x y z
N MET A 1 36.11 14.86 10.80
CA MET A 1 35.00 13.89 10.80
C MET A 1 33.69 14.65 10.57
N ARG A 2 32.96 14.40 9.48
CA ARG A 2 31.62 15.02 9.28
C ARG A 2 30.63 14.34 10.22
N PRO A 3 29.86 15.07 11.04
CA PRO A 3 28.85 14.46 11.90
C PRO A 3 27.82 13.78 11.00
N LYS A 4 27.64 12.46 11.16
CA LYS A 4 26.54 11.74 10.51
C LYS A 4 25.26 12.41 11.01
N ARG A 5 24.52 13.08 10.13
CA ARG A 5 23.16 13.59 10.42
C ARG A 5 22.34 12.41 10.92
N ARG A 6 22.13 12.31 12.24
CA ARG A 6 21.17 11.38 12.80
C ARG A 6 19.81 11.99 12.53
N LEU A 7 19.06 11.36 11.63
CA LEU A 7 17.65 11.66 11.48
C LEU A 7 16.98 11.45 12.84
N ALA A 8 15.99 12.27 13.15
CA ALA A 8 15.24 12.18 14.41
C ALA A 8 14.36 10.92 14.50
N VAL A 9 14.31 10.13 13.42
CA VAL A 9 13.46 8.96 13.21
C VAL A 9 14.30 7.81 12.64
N ASP A 10 14.08 6.59 13.14
CA ASP A 10 14.65 5.37 12.57
C ASP A 10 13.92 4.99 11.27
N LEU A 11 14.43 5.48 10.14
CA LEU A 11 13.84 5.23 8.83
C LEU A 11 13.83 3.75 8.44
N LYS A 12 14.83 2.98 8.87
CA LYS A 12 14.89 1.57 8.48
C LYS A 12 13.85 0.75 9.23
N ALA A 13 13.68 0.99 10.53
CA ALA A 13 12.61 0.39 11.32
C ALA A 13 11.22 0.79 10.80
N THR A 14 11.04 2.08 10.49
CA THR A 14 9.80 2.61 9.91
C THR A 14 9.47 1.93 8.57
N ALA A 15 10.44 1.87 7.65
CA ALA A 15 10.27 1.25 6.35
C ALA A 15 10.00 -0.26 6.45
N ASN A 16 10.62 -0.95 7.41
CA ASN A 16 10.35 -2.36 7.67
C ASN A 16 8.88 -2.60 8.07
N LEU A 17 8.37 -1.79 9.01
CA LEU A 17 6.97 -1.87 9.41
C LEU A 17 6.01 -1.51 8.27
N ILE A 18 6.31 -0.46 7.49
CA ILE A 18 5.52 -0.11 6.29
C ILE A 18 5.51 -1.28 5.31
N GLY A 19 6.65 -1.90 5.03
CA GLY A 19 6.75 -3.07 4.15
C GLY A 19 5.89 -4.23 4.63
N ALA A 20 5.95 -4.55 5.93
CA ALA A 20 5.12 -5.59 6.52
C ALA A 20 3.62 -5.28 6.39
N LEU A 21 3.19 -4.04 6.68
CA LEU A 21 1.79 -3.62 6.56
C LEU A 21 1.30 -3.67 5.10
N VAL A 22 2.07 -3.12 4.15
CA VAL A 22 1.73 -3.13 2.73
C VAL A 22 1.68 -4.56 2.18
N LYS A 23 2.60 -5.43 2.62
CA LYS A 23 2.60 -6.84 2.22
C LYS A 23 1.25 -7.50 2.52
N TYR A 24 0.73 -7.30 3.73
CA TYR A 24 -0.56 -7.85 4.16
C TYR A 24 -1.74 -7.11 3.54
N LEU A 25 -1.61 -5.81 3.28
CA LEU A 25 -2.63 -5.04 2.55
C LEU A 25 -2.91 -5.64 1.17
N GLY A 26 -1.88 -6.13 0.48
CA GLY A 26 -2.04 -6.81 -0.81
C GLY A 26 -2.87 -8.10 -0.75
N LEU A 27 -3.07 -8.69 0.44
CA LEU A 27 -3.98 -9.83 0.60
C LEU A 27 -5.46 -9.43 0.64
N ALA A 28 -5.77 -8.14 0.79
CA ALA A 28 -7.16 -7.66 0.84
C ALA A 28 -7.92 -7.96 -0.47
N VAL A 29 -7.22 -8.01 -1.60
CA VAL A 29 -7.81 -8.33 -2.91
C VAL A 29 -8.30 -9.78 -3.05
N VAL A 30 -7.95 -10.69 -2.13
CA VAL A 30 -8.44 -12.08 -2.14
C VAL A 30 -9.96 -12.12 -2.05
N PHE A 31 -10.58 -11.21 -1.30
CA PHE A 31 -12.03 -11.14 -1.20
C PHE A 31 -12.68 -10.70 -2.53
N PRO A 32 -12.29 -9.56 -3.15
CA PRO A 32 -12.73 -9.21 -4.51
C PRO A 32 -12.48 -10.27 -5.57
N ILE A 33 -11.37 -11.04 -5.49
CA ILE A 33 -11.13 -12.18 -6.40
C ILE A 33 -12.24 -13.22 -6.26
N GLY A 34 -12.61 -13.58 -5.03
CA GLY A 34 -13.71 -14.51 -4.78
C GLY A 34 -15.04 -14.02 -5.32
N VAL A 35 -15.32 -12.71 -5.18
CA VAL A 35 -16.51 -12.08 -5.76
C VAL A 35 -16.47 -12.13 -7.29
N ALA A 36 -15.35 -11.74 -7.91
CA ALA A 36 -15.22 -11.76 -9.37
C ALA A 36 -15.43 -13.17 -9.95
N LEU A 37 -14.91 -14.21 -9.30
CA LEU A 37 -15.15 -15.60 -9.71
C LEU A 37 -16.63 -16.01 -9.61
N LEU A 38 -17.36 -15.51 -8.61
CA LEU A 38 -18.79 -15.79 -8.44
C LEU A 38 -19.65 -15.16 -9.53
N TYR A 39 -19.21 -14.01 -10.06
CA TYR A 39 -19.92 -13.23 -11.07
C TYR A 39 -19.36 -13.44 -12.50
N ASP A 40 -18.44 -14.39 -12.71
CA ASP A 40 -17.73 -14.62 -13.98
C ASP A 40 -17.00 -13.39 -14.53
N ASP A 41 -16.54 -12.50 -13.64
CA ASP A 41 -15.80 -11.29 -13.98
C ASP A 41 -14.27 -11.54 -14.08
N PRO A 42 -13.54 -10.69 -14.83
CA PRO A 42 -12.08 -10.80 -14.92
C PRO A 42 -11.38 -10.63 -13.57
N VAL A 43 -10.67 -11.67 -13.12
CA VAL A 43 -9.91 -11.66 -11.85
C VAL A 43 -8.54 -10.98 -11.95
N TRP A 44 -8.01 -10.85 -13.17
CA TRP A 44 -6.63 -10.40 -13.39
C TRP A 44 -6.29 -9.03 -12.80
N PRO A 45 -7.19 -8.01 -12.75
CA PRO A 45 -6.86 -6.71 -12.16
C PRO A 45 -6.54 -6.86 -10.68
N PHE A 46 -7.34 -7.64 -9.96
CA PHE A 46 -7.15 -7.89 -8.54
C PHE A 46 -5.91 -8.74 -8.27
N VAL A 47 -5.64 -9.77 -9.10
CA VAL A 47 -4.43 -10.59 -8.99
C VAL A 47 -3.17 -9.73 -9.21
N ALA A 48 -3.17 -8.88 -10.24
CA ALA A 48 -2.06 -7.97 -10.52
C ALA A 48 -1.86 -6.97 -9.38
N THR A 49 -2.92 -6.36 -8.86
CA THR A 49 -2.88 -5.48 -7.69
C THR A 49 -2.28 -6.19 -6.48
N GLY A 50 -2.81 -7.35 -6.11
CA GLY A 50 -2.29 -8.12 -4.97
C GLY A 50 -0.82 -8.48 -5.13
N ALA A 51 -0.41 -8.93 -6.31
CA ALA A 51 0.98 -9.26 -6.60
C ALA A 51 1.92 -8.04 -6.50
N ILE A 52 1.52 -6.89 -7.06
CA ILE A 52 2.30 -5.64 -7.01
C ILE A 52 2.39 -5.14 -5.57
N THR A 53 1.27 -5.05 -4.85
CA THR A 53 1.21 -4.54 -3.48
C THR A 53 1.97 -5.45 -2.52
N SER A 54 1.69 -6.76 -2.54
CA SER A 54 2.41 -7.71 -1.68
C SER A 54 3.88 -7.83 -2.04
N GLY A 55 4.23 -7.78 -3.33
CA GLY A 55 5.61 -7.76 -3.81
C GLY A 55 6.38 -6.52 -3.36
N PHE A 56 5.78 -5.34 -3.47
CA PHE A 56 6.36 -4.09 -2.96
C PHE A 56 6.58 -4.15 -1.44
N GLY A 57 5.56 -4.60 -0.69
CA GLY A 57 5.68 -4.73 0.77
C GLY A 57 6.78 -5.71 1.17
N LEU A 58 6.82 -6.89 0.55
CA LEU A 58 7.82 -7.92 0.81
C LEU A 58 9.24 -7.49 0.46
N THR A 59 9.42 -6.79 -0.67
CA THR A 59 10.74 -6.26 -1.06
C THR A 59 11.22 -5.20 -0.09
N LEU A 60 10.34 -4.28 0.33
CA LEU A 60 10.67 -3.23 1.31
C LEU A 60 11.01 -3.83 2.68
N GLU A 61 10.22 -4.78 3.16
CA GLU A 61 10.45 -5.51 4.41
C GLU A 61 11.80 -6.26 4.38
N ARG A 62 12.08 -7.00 3.30
CA ARG A 62 13.34 -7.74 3.16
C ARG A 62 14.56 -6.84 3.04
N ALA A 63 14.44 -5.73 2.32
CA ALA A 63 15.52 -4.73 2.21
C ALA A 63 15.86 -4.07 3.56
N THR A 64 14.99 -4.20 4.55
CA THR A 64 15.10 -3.55 5.87
C THR A 64 15.10 -4.54 7.05
N ALA A 65 15.13 -5.85 6.79
CA ALA A 65 14.99 -6.92 7.79
C ALA A 65 15.99 -6.87 8.97
N GLY A 66 17.15 -6.21 8.80
CA GLY A 66 18.13 -6.01 9.86
C GLY A 66 17.86 -4.82 10.79
N ALA A 67 16.73 -4.13 10.63
CA ALA A 67 16.40 -2.90 11.36
C ALA A 67 15.17 -3.05 12.26
N ALA A 68 14.92 -4.25 12.78
CA ALA A 68 13.91 -4.51 13.82
C ALA A 68 14.29 -3.79 15.14
N SER A 69 14.15 -2.48 15.12
CA SER A 69 14.32 -1.54 16.23
C SER A 69 12.93 -1.16 16.74
N ARG A 70 12.83 -0.76 18.01
CA ARG A 70 11.55 -0.40 18.62
C ARG A 70 11.00 0.84 17.91
N VAL A 71 9.87 0.67 17.22
CA VAL A 71 9.10 1.78 16.63
C VAL A 71 8.63 2.68 17.77
N GLY A 72 9.20 3.88 17.84
CA GLY A 72 8.82 4.91 18.80
C GLY A 72 7.64 5.74 18.29
N VAL A 73 7.26 6.75 19.07
CA VAL A 73 6.13 7.64 18.75
C VAL A 73 6.36 8.38 17.42
N ARG A 74 7.59 8.85 17.16
CA ARG A 74 7.92 9.60 15.94
C ARG A 74 7.87 8.72 14.69
N GLU A 75 8.40 7.50 14.79
CA GLU A 75 8.29 6.48 13.76
C GLU A 75 6.82 6.12 13.51
N GLY A 76 6.01 5.99 14.57
CA GLY A 76 4.58 5.72 14.47
C GLY A 76 3.83 6.77 13.64
N PHE A 77 4.07 8.07 13.89
CA PHE A 77 3.49 9.14 13.07
C PHE A 77 3.87 9.01 11.59
N LEU A 78 5.15 8.75 11.30
CA LEU A 78 5.61 8.57 9.93
C LEU A 78 4.97 7.35 9.26
N VAL A 79 4.89 6.22 9.97
CA VAL A 79 4.23 4.99 9.48
C VAL A 79 2.79 5.28 9.11
N VAL A 80 2.02 5.93 9.99
CA VAL A 80 0.59 6.21 9.74
C VAL A 80 0.41 7.16 8.56
N THR A 81 1.20 8.22 8.45
CA THR A 81 1.10 9.14 7.31
C THR A 81 1.40 8.44 5.99
N VAL A 82 2.48 7.64 5.94
CA VAL A 82 2.88 6.97 4.70
C VAL A 82 1.93 5.84 4.34
N ILE A 83 1.42 5.09 5.32
CA ILE A 83 0.55 3.94 5.02
C ILE A 83 -0.77 4.37 4.39
N TRP A 84 -1.36 5.51 4.80
CA TRP A 84 -2.58 6.01 4.18
C TRP A 84 -2.37 6.41 2.72
N LEU A 85 -1.25 7.07 2.41
CA LEU A 85 -0.89 7.45 1.05
C LEU A 85 -0.63 6.20 0.18
N LEU A 86 0.11 5.23 0.70
CA LEU A 86 0.36 3.98 -0.01
C LEU A 86 -0.90 3.14 -0.18
N ALA A 87 -1.78 3.09 0.83
CA ALA A 87 -3.03 2.36 0.74
C ALA A 87 -3.90 2.91 -0.40
N ALA A 88 -4.08 4.23 -0.49
CA ALA A 88 -4.78 4.86 -1.60
C ALA A 88 -4.11 4.59 -2.95
N ALA A 89 -2.76 4.65 -3.02
CA ALA A 89 -2.02 4.36 -4.24
C ALA A 89 -2.19 2.91 -4.72
N PHE A 90 -2.25 1.94 -3.82
CA PHE A 90 -2.46 0.53 -4.18
C PHE A 90 -3.94 0.21 -4.43
N ALA A 91 -4.85 0.88 -3.73
CA ALA A 91 -6.30 0.79 -3.95
C ALA A 91 -6.72 1.28 -5.34
N SER A 92 -5.95 2.20 -5.93
CA SER A 92 -6.25 2.73 -7.26
C SER A 92 -5.85 1.78 -8.41
N LEU A 93 -4.96 0.81 -8.16
CA LEU A 93 -4.50 -0.13 -9.19
C LEU A 93 -5.62 -0.90 -9.90
N PRO A 94 -6.60 -1.54 -9.22
CA PRO A 94 -7.67 -2.24 -9.93
C PRO A 94 -8.50 -1.28 -10.82
N TYR A 95 -8.67 -0.02 -10.40
CA TYR A 95 -9.32 1.00 -11.21
C TYR A 95 -8.49 1.42 -12.43
N LEU A 96 -7.17 1.55 -12.27
CA LEU A 96 -6.28 1.81 -13.41
C LEU A 96 -6.24 0.65 -14.41
N PHE A 97 -6.39 -0.58 -13.93
CA PHE A 97 -6.36 -1.79 -14.74
C PHE A 97 -7.69 -2.06 -15.45
N ALA A 98 -8.83 -1.78 -14.80
CA ALA A 98 -10.15 -2.19 -15.29
C ALA A 98 -11.29 -1.18 -15.01
N GLY A 99 -11.00 0.03 -14.57
CA GLY A 99 -11.99 1.06 -14.20
C GLY A 99 -12.63 1.83 -15.36
N GLY A 100 -12.44 1.36 -16.59
CA GLY A 100 -13.05 1.94 -17.80
C GLY A 100 -12.67 3.40 -18.04
N ASN A 101 -13.52 4.15 -18.75
CA ASN A 101 -13.21 5.53 -19.15
C ASN A 101 -13.24 6.53 -17.98
N GLN A 102 -13.93 6.22 -16.89
CA GLN A 102 -14.09 7.13 -15.75
C GLN A 102 -12.92 7.08 -14.77
N LEU A 103 -12.33 5.90 -14.55
CA LEU A 103 -11.27 5.72 -13.56
C LEU A 103 -9.92 5.29 -14.16
N SER A 104 -9.76 5.42 -15.48
CA SER A 104 -8.47 5.19 -16.14
C SER A 104 -7.49 6.35 -15.97
N HIS A 105 -7.96 7.52 -15.54
CA HIS A 105 -7.08 8.65 -15.23
C HIS A 105 -6.47 8.49 -13.81
N PRO A 106 -5.14 8.60 -13.64
CA PRO A 106 -4.49 8.31 -12.35
C PRO A 106 -4.95 9.15 -11.17
N VAL A 107 -5.30 10.41 -11.41
CA VAL A 107 -5.77 11.30 -10.33
C VAL A 107 -7.14 10.87 -9.83
N ASP A 108 -8.02 10.45 -10.74
CA ASP A 108 -9.40 10.06 -10.40
C ASP A 108 -9.40 8.71 -9.69
N ALA A 109 -8.60 7.75 -10.19
CA ALA A 109 -8.40 6.46 -9.53
C ALA A 109 -7.81 6.59 -8.13
N TYR A 110 -6.83 7.49 -7.93
CA TYR A 110 -6.25 7.74 -6.62
C TYR A 110 -7.23 8.44 -5.68
N PHE A 111 -7.99 9.41 -6.18
CA PHE A 111 -9.04 10.08 -5.41
C PHE A 111 -10.09 9.07 -4.92
N GLU A 112 -10.58 8.22 -5.82
CA GLU A 112 -11.56 7.18 -5.49
C GLU A 112 -10.98 6.17 -4.49
N GLY A 113 -9.75 5.72 -4.73
CA GLY A 113 -9.03 4.82 -3.82
C GLY A 113 -8.87 5.41 -2.42
N MET A 114 -8.51 6.69 -2.33
CA MET A 114 -8.41 7.41 -1.05
C MET A 114 -9.78 7.52 -0.38
N SER A 115 -10.80 8.00 -1.12
CA SER A 115 -12.18 8.16 -0.64
C SER A 115 -12.73 6.88 -0.03
N GLY A 116 -12.58 5.75 -0.72
CA GLY A 116 -13.01 4.44 -0.23
C GLY A 116 -12.24 3.99 1.01
N PHE A 117 -10.90 4.09 1.01
CA PHE A 117 -10.08 3.64 2.15
C PHE A 117 -10.31 4.47 3.42
N THR A 118 -10.54 5.78 3.28
CA THR A 118 -10.84 6.68 4.41
C THR A 118 -12.32 6.79 4.73
N THR A 119 -13.15 5.92 4.15
CA THR A 119 -14.60 5.89 4.37
C THR A 119 -15.29 7.25 4.15
N THR A 120 -14.79 8.01 3.17
CA THR A 120 -15.32 9.35 2.84
C THR A 120 -16.56 9.24 1.96
N GLY A 121 -16.51 8.41 0.90
CA GLY A 121 -17.66 8.16 0.01
C GLY A 121 -18.10 9.37 -0.82
N ALA A 122 -17.13 10.16 -1.30
CA ALA A 122 -17.32 11.35 -2.13
C ALA A 122 -17.58 11.05 -3.60
#